data_AF-A0A970BDL6-F1
#
_entry.id   AF-A0A970BDL6-F1
#
_cell.length_a   1.000
_cell.length_b   1.000
_cell.length_c   1.000
_cell.angle_alpha   90.00
_cell.angle_beta   90.00
_cell.angle_gamma   90.00
#
_symmetry.space_group_name_H-M   'P 1'
#
loop_
_entity.id
_entity.type
_entity.pdbx_description
1 polymer ?
#
loop_
_entity_poly.entity_id
_entity_poly.type
_entity_poly.pdbx_seq_one_letter_code
_entity_poly.pdbx_strand_id
1 'polypeptide(L)'
;MTLPIKLNDEQQAMLNGERGLAKQMGMRLLVDMAATAGVREFVPITSAHLSGVSPLTGGLGLRQFLAKLAADPEAQVAVPTTLNSAGCDEEQFDEMRITAPHFREHNHEIVEQYTRLGVRPTQSCIPYEWEGVVADGPAAWAESNAICFGNSYTGLITNRESGLSALACALTGYTPKYGLLDERNRRPNLFVVVTTELSDPADFSILGDWIGKQRQSDWEMPYGPIPVIQGLPADLTHEQKKALTAAAANYGCPMLYIDGLAERPSGYFQSRLFFGERELRQRYAELYPDTAVSLIVIGCPQASLGELKATAALLQGKHVASDAPPLWVFTSSANKAIAEKIGLAEIITGAGALLLENTCPEVVPYDQEWVKHILTNSMKAEHYITSGLNGIPTSVMKLADCVAVAVGELEIGDWRLAETPFADRQMGQTRPLPPLPPRPSPTRKATGPFAAQGHGLPSQQNFTVTGEAFVTDTPITLLGFVNRKTGVIEEPGHPANGQSMAGKIAIFPKGSGSTVAPYVLLELYYRGKAPLAIVNTEIDQQSAPACSLEGIPYAYDFDKDIIRHINPGDQIELKREGDRVAICVLERKK
;
A
#
# COMPACT_ATOMS: atom_id res chain seq x y z
N MET A 1 7.69 15.49 -28.82
CA MET A 1 8.76 14.48 -28.92
C MET A 1 9.38 14.35 -27.54
N THR A 2 9.06 13.28 -26.83
CA THR A 2 9.77 12.86 -25.61
C THR A 2 11.17 12.43 -26.04
N LEU A 3 12.20 13.15 -25.60
CA LEU A 3 13.59 12.74 -25.82
C LEU A 3 13.87 11.41 -25.08
N PRO A 4 14.74 10.56 -25.62
CA PRO A 4 14.91 9.18 -25.18
C PRO A 4 15.41 9.06 -23.73
N ILE A 5 14.97 8.00 -23.04
CA ILE A 5 15.51 7.59 -21.73
C ILE A 5 16.98 7.23 -21.90
N LYS A 6 17.84 7.71 -20.99
CA LYS A 6 19.28 7.49 -21.03
C LYS A 6 19.66 6.37 -20.07
N LEU A 7 20.00 5.22 -20.63
CA LEU A 7 20.52 4.08 -19.88
C LEU A 7 22.05 4.04 -19.96
N ASN A 8 22.71 3.65 -18.87
CA ASN A 8 24.12 3.27 -18.90
C ASN A 8 24.27 1.83 -19.44
N ASP A 9 25.50 1.39 -19.69
CA ASP A 9 25.78 0.07 -20.26
C ASP A 9 25.21 -1.08 -19.40
N GLU A 10 25.29 -0.95 -18.07
CA GLU A 10 24.74 -1.96 -17.16
C GLU A 10 23.22 -2.03 -17.21
N GLN A 11 22.53 -0.89 -17.19
CA GLN A 11 21.07 -0.79 -17.28
C GLN A 11 20.58 -1.30 -18.64
N GLN A 12 21.32 -1.01 -19.72
CA GLN A 12 21.00 -1.54 -21.04
C GLN A 12 21.18 -3.06 -21.09
N ALA A 13 22.25 -3.60 -20.51
CA ALA A 13 22.47 -5.04 -20.42
C ALA A 13 21.36 -5.74 -19.59
N MET A 14 20.92 -5.14 -18.48
CA MET A 14 19.76 -5.62 -17.71
C MET A 14 18.49 -5.64 -18.58
N LEU A 15 18.18 -4.53 -19.27
CA LEU A 15 17.00 -4.43 -20.15
C LEU A 15 17.03 -5.46 -21.30
N ASN A 16 18.21 -5.74 -21.84
CA ASN A 16 18.41 -6.74 -22.88
C ASN A 16 18.29 -8.20 -22.38
N GLY A 17 18.28 -8.42 -21.06
CA GLY A 17 18.24 -9.75 -20.46
C GLY A 17 19.60 -10.42 -20.30
N GLU A 18 20.69 -9.68 -20.46
CA GLU A 18 22.07 -10.18 -20.33
C GLU A 18 22.49 -10.41 -18.87
N ARG A 19 21.64 -10.03 -17.90
CA ARG A 19 21.88 -10.12 -16.45
C ARG A 19 20.78 -10.91 -15.73
N GLY A 20 20.16 -11.86 -16.42
CA GLY A 20 19.05 -12.66 -15.92
C GLY A 20 17.67 -12.03 -16.15
N LEU A 21 16.67 -12.89 -16.12
CA LEU A 21 15.25 -12.56 -16.30
C LEU A 21 14.75 -11.62 -15.20
N ALA A 22 15.13 -11.84 -13.94
CA ALA A 22 14.63 -11.06 -12.82
C ALA A 22 15.03 -9.58 -12.93
N LYS A 23 16.30 -9.32 -13.27
CA LYS A 23 16.79 -7.95 -13.50
C LYS A 23 16.21 -7.35 -14.77
N GLN A 24 15.99 -8.15 -15.81
CA GLN A 24 15.30 -7.68 -17.01
C GLN A 24 13.88 -7.20 -16.70
N MET A 25 13.09 -8.00 -16.00
CA MET A 25 11.73 -7.64 -15.60
C MET A 25 11.74 -6.38 -14.72
N GLY A 26 12.68 -6.29 -13.77
CA GLY A 26 12.88 -5.10 -12.96
C GLY A 26 13.18 -3.85 -13.81
N MET A 27 14.19 -3.93 -14.69
CA MET A 27 14.60 -2.79 -15.51
C MET A 27 13.51 -2.35 -16.50
N ARG A 28 12.73 -3.28 -17.05
CA ARG A 28 11.54 -2.97 -17.88
C ARG A 28 10.53 -2.11 -17.11
N LEU A 29 10.18 -2.51 -15.88
CA LEU A 29 9.30 -1.73 -15.02
C LEU A 29 9.86 -0.32 -14.75
N LEU A 30 11.15 -0.22 -14.40
CA LEU A 30 11.75 1.07 -14.07
C LEU A 30 11.84 2.01 -15.29
N VAL A 31 12.07 1.49 -16.49
CA VAL A 31 12.02 2.25 -17.76
C VAL A 31 10.62 2.81 -18.01
N ASP A 32 9.59 1.99 -17.82
CA ASP A 32 8.20 2.41 -18.02
C ASP A 32 7.76 3.44 -16.96
N MET A 33 8.23 3.29 -15.72
CA MET A 33 8.05 4.29 -14.66
C MET A 33 8.78 5.61 -14.98
N ALA A 34 9.99 5.55 -15.53
CA ALA A 34 10.74 6.74 -15.93
C ALA A 34 9.98 7.53 -17.02
N ALA A 35 9.45 6.83 -18.03
CA ALA A 35 8.61 7.44 -19.05
C ALA A 35 7.33 8.06 -18.48
N THR A 36 6.66 7.35 -17.56
CA THR A 36 5.48 7.85 -16.84
C THR A 36 5.77 9.15 -16.10
N ALA A 37 6.90 9.21 -15.40
CA ALA A 37 7.31 10.37 -14.63
C ALA A 37 7.93 11.49 -15.51
N GLY A 38 8.09 11.27 -16.82
CA GLY A 38 8.74 12.22 -17.72
C GLY A 38 10.23 12.43 -17.45
N VAL A 39 10.88 11.49 -16.75
CA VAL A 39 12.30 11.55 -16.38
C VAL A 39 13.14 10.64 -17.28
N ARG A 40 14.44 10.91 -17.34
CA ARG A 40 15.38 10.18 -18.24
C ARG A 40 16.58 9.59 -17.53
N GLU A 41 16.78 10.00 -16.28
CA GLU A 41 17.95 9.65 -15.49
C GLU A 41 17.53 8.66 -14.42
N PHE A 42 18.45 7.76 -14.11
CA PHE A 42 18.38 6.85 -12.98
C PHE A 42 19.49 7.19 -12.02
N VAL A 43 19.25 6.97 -10.73
CA VAL A 43 20.26 7.11 -9.68
C VAL A 43 20.46 5.76 -9.00
N PRO A 44 21.70 5.43 -8.58
CA PRO A 44 21.92 4.27 -7.73
C PRO A 44 21.21 4.47 -6.40
N ILE A 45 20.66 3.39 -5.85
CA ILE A 45 20.09 3.37 -4.50
C ILE A 45 21.05 2.72 -3.50
N THR A 46 20.91 3.07 -2.23
CA THR A 46 21.74 2.54 -1.13
C THR A 46 21.02 1.41 -0.37
N SER A 47 19.69 1.41 -0.35
CA SER A 47 18.88 0.38 0.29
C SER A 47 17.48 0.26 -0.29
N ALA A 48 16.84 -0.88 -0.03
CA ALA A 48 15.43 -1.10 -0.34
C ALA A 48 14.69 -1.76 0.84
N HIS A 49 13.39 -1.47 0.93
CA HIS A 49 12.51 -2.11 1.91
C HIS A 49 11.20 -2.51 1.23
N LEU A 50 10.96 -3.81 1.11
CA LEU A 50 9.89 -4.39 0.33
C LEU A 50 8.61 -4.57 1.16
N SER A 51 7.46 -4.21 0.59
CA SER A 51 6.14 -4.32 1.23
C SER A 51 5.14 -5.11 0.36
N GLY A 52 3.96 -5.40 0.91
CA GLY A 52 2.94 -6.25 0.27
C GLY A 52 3.35 -7.72 0.27
N VAL A 53 3.78 -8.23 1.42
CA VAL A 53 4.48 -9.52 1.57
C VAL A 53 3.59 -10.59 2.21
N SER A 54 2.26 -10.50 2.04
CA SER A 54 1.31 -11.42 2.66
C SER A 54 0.39 -12.09 1.64
N PRO A 55 -0.14 -13.30 1.94
CA PRO A 55 -1.16 -13.92 1.10
C PRO A 55 -2.44 -13.06 0.96
N LEU A 56 -2.78 -12.28 1.99
CA LEU A 56 -3.93 -11.37 1.99
C LEU A 56 -3.79 -10.27 0.93
N THR A 57 -2.59 -9.69 0.81
CA THR A 57 -2.32 -8.58 -0.11
C THR A 57 -1.99 -9.08 -1.51
N GLY A 58 -0.99 -9.96 -1.65
CA GLY A 58 -0.45 -10.39 -2.94
C GLY A 58 -1.10 -11.64 -3.54
N GLY A 59 -1.71 -12.50 -2.71
CA GLY A 59 -2.40 -13.72 -3.14
C GLY A 59 -1.56 -14.62 -4.04
N LEU A 60 -2.22 -15.31 -4.99
CA LEU A 60 -1.55 -16.18 -5.94
C LEU A 60 -0.68 -15.40 -6.93
N GLY A 61 -1.09 -14.18 -7.30
CA GLY A 61 -0.34 -13.32 -8.22
C GLY A 61 1.07 -13.02 -7.73
N LEU A 62 1.21 -12.60 -6.47
CA LEU A 62 2.52 -12.39 -5.85
C LEU A 62 3.34 -13.69 -5.78
N ARG A 63 2.73 -14.79 -5.31
CA ARG A 63 3.44 -16.06 -5.13
C ARG A 63 4.05 -16.59 -6.42
N GLN A 64 3.26 -16.64 -7.49
CA GLN A 64 3.74 -17.09 -8.80
C GLN A 64 4.77 -16.13 -9.40
N PHE A 65 4.59 -14.83 -9.20
CA PHE A 65 5.57 -13.83 -9.63
C PHE A 65 6.91 -14.02 -8.92
N LEU A 66 6.92 -14.16 -7.59
CA LEU A 66 8.14 -14.41 -6.83
C LEU A 66 8.78 -15.74 -7.19
N ALA A 67 7.99 -16.81 -7.34
CA ALA A 67 8.51 -18.11 -7.76
C ALA A 67 9.19 -18.06 -9.12
N LYS A 68 8.63 -17.29 -10.07
CA LYS A 68 9.23 -17.05 -11.39
C LYS A 68 10.55 -16.27 -11.28
N LEU A 69 10.60 -15.23 -10.47
CA LEU A 69 11.84 -14.47 -10.24
C LEU A 69 12.91 -15.35 -9.57
N ALA A 70 12.55 -16.08 -8.53
CA ALA A 70 13.47 -16.95 -7.78
C ALA A 70 13.90 -18.21 -8.54
N ALA A 71 13.24 -18.53 -9.65
CA ALA A 71 13.67 -19.59 -10.56
C ALA A 71 14.84 -19.16 -11.47
N ASP A 72 15.08 -17.85 -11.61
CA ASP A 72 16.25 -17.33 -12.31
C ASP A 72 17.51 -17.49 -11.41
N PRO A 73 18.51 -18.28 -11.83
CA PRO A 73 19.71 -18.55 -11.01
C PRO A 73 20.58 -17.31 -10.80
N GLU A 74 20.42 -16.25 -11.60
CA GLU A 74 21.15 -14.98 -11.44
C GLU A 74 20.39 -13.97 -10.58
N ALA A 75 19.17 -14.29 -10.16
CA ALA A 75 18.32 -13.37 -9.41
C ALA A 75 18.85 -13.16 -7.99
N GLN A 76 19.43 -11.98 -7.77
CA GLN A 76 19.83 -11.47 -6.46
C GLN A 76 19.59 -9.96 -6.41
N VAL A 77 19.15 -9.46 -5.26
CA VAL A 77 19.12 -8.02 -5.00
C VAL A 77 20.53 -7.43 -5.07
N ALA A 78 20.63 -6.25 -5.67
CA ALA A 78 21.89 -5.53 -5.87
C ALA A 78 22.29 -4.68 -4.66
N VAL A 79 21.37 -4.41 -3.74
CA VAL A 79 21.57 -3.55 -2.56
C VAL A 79 21.00 -4.21 -1.29
N PRO A 80 21.46 -3.82 -0.09
CA PRO A 80 20.86 -4.24 1.17
C PRO A 80 19.34 -4.05 1.14
N THR A 81 18.61 -5.16 1.19
CA THR A 81 17.16 -5.18 1.03
C THR A 81 16.52 -5.91 2.20
N THR A 82 15.51 -5.29 2.79
CA THR A 82 14.77 -5.83 3.94
C THR A 82 13.31 -6.07 3.58
N LEU A 83 12.63 -6.90 4.39
CA LEU A 83 11.25 -7.31 4.18
C LEU A 83 10.34 -6.72 5.27
N ASN A 84 9.20 -6.18 4.85
CA ASN A 84 8.14 -5.72 5.75
C ASN A 84 7.46 -6.90 6.47
N SER A 85 6.61 -6.61 7.46
CA SER A 85 5.85 -7.61 8.22
C SER A 85 5.02 -8.53 7.32
N ALA A 86 5.11 -9.83 7.60
CA ALA A 86 4.35 -10.88 6.93
C ALA A 86 2.92 -11.00 7.49
N GLY A 87 2.11 -11.91 6.95
CA GLY A 87 0.70 -12.04 7.32
C GLY A 87 0.43 -12.69 8.67
N CYS A 88 1.39 -13.44 9.23
CA CYS A 88 1.25 -14.15 10.49
C CYS A 88 2.59 -14.33 11.19
N ASP A 89 2.53 -14.51 12.51
CA ASP A 89 3.61 -15.11 13.28
C ASP A 89 3.51 -16.63 13.10
N GLU A 90 4.51 -17.25 12.47
CA GLU A 90 4.49 -18.69 12.18
C GLU A 90 4.68 -19.55 13.44
N GLU A 91 5.31 -19.02 14.49
CA GLU A 91 5.51 -19.74 15.74
C GLU A 91 4.25 -19.72 16.60
N GLN A 92 3.43 -18.68 16.46
CA GLN A 92 2.21 -18.47 17.24
C GLN A 92 0.93 -18.48 16.38
N PHE A 93 0.96 -19.22 15.26
CA PHE A 93 -0.10 -19.23 14.26
C PHE A 93 -1.45 -19.71 14.82
N ASP A 94 -1.42 -20.73 15.68
CA ASP A 94 -2.64 -21.33 16.24
C ASP A 94 -3.31 -20.37 17.25
N GLU A 95 -2.50 -19.64 18.04
CA GLU A 95 -2.95 -18.61 18.98
C GLU A 95 -3.58 -17.42 18.27
N MET A 96 -3.14 -17.11 17.05
CA MET A 96 -3.75 -16.07 16.20
C MET A 96 -5.12 -16.49 15.63
N ARG A 97 -5.51 -17.76 15.74
CA ARG A 97 -6.83 -18.27 15.30
C ARG A 97 -7.16 -17.94 13.84
N ILE A 98 -6.16 -17.97 12.96
CA ILE A 98 -6.36 -17.71 11.54
C ILE A 98 -7.06 -18.91 10.91
N THR A 99 -8.24 -18.67 10.31
CA THR A 99 -9.05 -19.70 9.64
C THR A 99 -8.87 -19.72 8.13
N ALA A 100 -8.13 -18.76 7.57
CA ALA A 100 -7.86 -18.67 6.13
C ALA A 100 -7.11 -19.92 5.62
N PRO A 101 -7.66 -20.66 4.64
CA PRO A 101 -7.06 -21.92 4.18
C PRO A 101 -5.65 -21.73 3.64
N HIS A 102 -4.75 -22.64 4.02
CA HIS A 102 -3.34 -22.67 3.60
C HIS A 102 -2.57 -21.38 3.89
N PHE A 103 -3.05 -20.50 4.78
CA PHE A 103 -2.45 -19.18 4.96
C PHE A 103 -1.02 -19.26 5.48
N ARG A 104 -0.74 -20.14 6.46
CA ARG A 104 0.62 -20.40 6.97
C ARG A 104 1.57 -20.86 5.88
N GLU A 105 1.16 -21.86 5.09
CA GLU A 105 1.96 -22.41 3.99
C GLU A 105 2.26 -21.34 2.92
N HIS A 106 1.24 -20.57 2.54
CA HIS A 106 1.39 -19.50 1.55
C HIS A 106 2.24 -18.33 2.06
N ASN A 107 2.16 -18.02 3.36
CA ASN A 107 2.98 -17.00 4.00
C ASN A 107 4.46 -17.42 3.98
N HIS A 108 4.73 -18.66 4.40
CA HIS A 108 6.06 -19.25 4.40
C HIS A 108 6.68 -19.24 2.99
N GLU A 109 5.92 -19.66 1.97
CA GLU A 109 6.35 -19.65 0.57
C GLU A 109 6.80 -18.24 0.13
N ILE A 110 6.02 -17.20 0.45
CA ILE A 110 6.36 -15.81 0.06
C ILE A 110 7.69 -15.38 0.69
N VAL A 111 7.85 -15.61 2.00
CA VAL A 111 9.08 -15.24 2.73
C VAL A 111 10.29 -16.01 2.20
N GLU A 112 10.13 -17.30 1.91
CA GLU A 112 11.18 -18.13 1.34
C GLU A 112 11.62 -17.62 -0.04
N GLN A 113 10.68 -17.31 -0.95
CA GLN A 113 11.05 -16.80 -2.28
C GLN A 113 11.80 -15.47 -2.20
N TYR A 114 11.39 -14.54 -1.32
CA TYR A 114 12.15 -13.31 -1.10
C TYR A 114 13.56 -13.59 -0.57
N THR A 115 13.69 -14.53 0.38
CA THR A 115 15.00 -14.93 0.93
C THR A 115 15.90 -15.51 -0.16
N ARG A 116 15.36 -16.30 -1.09
CA ARG A 116 16.12 -16.84 -2.25
C ARG A 116 16.62 -15.74 -3.18
N LEU A 117 15.92 -14.61 -3.28
CA LEU A 117 16.36 -13.42 -4.00
C LEU A 117 17.44 -12.59 -3.26
N GLY A 118 17.90 -13.04 -2.09
CA GLY A 118 18.90 -12.33 -1.27
C GLY A 118 18.31 -11.24 -0.37
N VAL A 119 16.99 -11.18 -0.21
CA VAL A 119 16.33 -10.26 0.72
C VAL A 119 16.50 -10.75 2.15
N ARG A 120 16.83 -9.86 3.09
CA ARG A 120 16.87 -10.17 4.52
C ARG A 120 15.43 -10.17 5.07
N PRO A 121 14.91 -11.31 5.56
CA PRO A 121 13.54 -11.40 6.08
C PRO A 121 13.44 -10.81 7.49
N THR A 122 13.65 -9.50 7.63
CA THR A 122 13.46 -8.78 8.90
C THR A 122 12.01 -8.78 9.36
N GLN A 123 11.07 -8.99 8.43
CA GLN A 123 9.63 -9.06 8.65
C GLN A 123 9.09 -7.96 9.56
N SER A 124 9.46 -6.72 9.26
CA SER A 124 9.20 -5.59 10.14
C SER A 124 8.82 -4.32 9.40
N CYS A 125 7.73 -3.68 9.84
CA CYS A 125 7.29 -2.40 9.32
C CYS A 125 8.05 -1.20 9.89
N ILE A 126 9.02 -1.43 10.79
CA ILE A 126 9.88 -0.43 11.41
C ILE A 126 11.36 -0.71 11.09
N PRO A 127 11.74 -0.83 9.80
CA PRO A 127 13.09 -1.26 9.41
C PRO A 127 14.19 -0.32 9.92
N TYR A 128 13.86 0.95 10.18
CA TYR A 128 14.78 1.94 10.74
C TYR A 128 15.20 1.66 12.20
N GLU A 129 14.54 0.72 12.90
CA GLU A 129 14.98 0.25 14.23
C GLU A 129 15.96 -0.93 14.15
N TRP A 130 16.16 -1.53 12.97
CA TRP A 130 17.02 -2.70 12.80
C TRP A 130 18.49 -2.35 12.60
N GLU A 131 19.36 -3.03 13.32
CA GLU A 131 20.80 -2.91 13.14
C GLU A 131 21.23 -3.37 11.73
N GLY A 132 22.04 -2.53 11.08
CA GLY A 132 22.57 -2.76 9.73
C GLY A 132 21.65 -2.28 8.60
N VAL A 133 20.51 -1.66 8.88
CA VAL A 133 19.68 -1.02 7.86
C VAL A 133 20.27 0.34 7.48
N VAL A 134 20.57 0.52 6.19
CA VAL A 134 21.08 1.79 5.65
C VAL A 134 19.92 2.75 5.45
N ALA A 135 19.83 3.76 6.31
CA ALA A 135 18.79 4.80 6.30
C ALA A 135 19.34 6.17 5.84
N ASP A 136 20.22 6.16 4.82
CA ASP A 136 20.88 7.36 4.29
C ASP A 136 21.02 7.29 2.76
N GLY A 137 20.81 8.42 2.09
CA GLY A 137 20.90 8.55 0.64
C GLY A 137 19.66 8.08 -0.13
N PRO A 138 19.74 8.04 -1.47
CA PRO A 138 18.65 7.56 -2.33
C PRO A 138 18.28 6.11 -2.04
N ALA A 139 16.99 5.83 -1.83
CA ALA A 139 16.51 4.48 -1.51
C ALA A 139 15.18 4.18 -2.20
N ALA A 140 14.75 2.92 -2.12
CA ALA A 140 13.47 2.45 -2.62
C ALA A 140 12.70 1.68 -1.52
N TRP A 141 11.96 2.43 -0.69
CA TRP A 141 11.18 1.86 0.41
C TRP A 141 9.69 1.91 0.07
N ALA A 142 8.97 0.82 0.34
CA ALA A 142 7.54 0.68 0.03
C ALA A 142 6.61 0.75 1.25
N GLU A 143 7.14 0.65 2.47
CA GLU A 143 6.35 0.70 3.70
C GLU A 143 6.05 2.16 4.09
N SER A 144 4.76 2.53 4.17
CA SER A 144 4.31 3.92 4.25
C SER A 144 4.85 4.67 5.47
N ASN A 145 4.87 4.02 6.64
CA ASN A 145 5.43 4.65 7.83
C ASN A 145 6.95 4.80 7.73
N ALA A 146 7.64 3.79 7.18
CA ALA A 146 9.08 3.77 7.06
C ALA A 146 9.59 4.82 6.08
N ILE A 147 8.85 5.04 4.98
CA ILE A 147 9.09 6.14 4.04
C ILE A 147 9.01 7.49 4.76
N CYS A 148 7.91 7.74 5.46
CA CYS A 148 7.67 9.03 6.11
C CYS A 148 8.67 9.28 7.25
N PHE A 149 8.92 8.28 8.09
CA PHE A 149 9.95 8.35 9.14
C PHE A 149 11.34 8.58 8.56
N GLY A 150 11.74 7.77 7.57
CA GLY A 150 13.04 7.85 6.93
C GLY A 150 13.29 9.23 6.31
N ASN A 151 12.37 9.73 5.48
CA ASN A 151 12.53 11.05 4.86
C ASN A 151 12.52 12.22 5.87
N SER A 152 11.91 12.05 7.06
CA SER A 152 11.73 13.13 8.04
C SER A 152 12.82 13.18 9.11
N TYR A 153 13.35 12.02 9.53
CA TYR A 153 14.22 11.91 10.70
C TYR A 153 15.58 11.27 10.42
N THR A 154 15.84 10.89 9.16
CA THR A 154 17.11 10.29 8.73
C THR A 154 17.60 10.98 7.46
N GLY A 155 18.73 10.54 6.89
CA GLY A 155 19.23 11.04 5.61
C GLY A 155 18.62 10.34 4.39
N LEU A 156 17.60 9.49 4.58
CA LEU A 156 16.95 8.77 3.51
C LEU A 156 16.24 9.70 2.53
N ILE A 157 16.36 9.39 1.24
CA ILE A 157 15.67 10.08 0.15
C ILE A 157 14.95 9.01 -0.69
N THR A 158 13.66 8.80 -0.43
CA THR A 158 12.88 7.76 -1.12
C THR A 158 11.52 8.31 -1.55
N ASN A 159 11.06 7.85 -2.71
CA ASN A 159 9.68 8.01 -3.13
C ASN A 159 8.76 7.10 -2.31
N ARG A 160 7.45 7.27 -2.50
CA ARG A 160 6.45 6.29 -2.06
C ARG A 160 6.41 5.13 -3.05
N GLU A 161 7.33 4.18 -2.90
CA GLU A 161 7.40 3.02 -3.78
C GLU A 161 6.25 2.03 -3.51
N SER A 162 5.90 1.25 -4.53
CA SER A 162 5.07 0.06 -4.38
C SER A 162 5.93 -1.15 -4.06
N GLY A 163 5.33 -2.27 -3.63
CA GLY A 163 6.08 -3.52 -3.43
C GLY A 163 6.80 -3.98 -4.69
N LEU A 164 6.17 -3.83 -5.87
CA LEU A 164 6.77 -4.19 -7.16
C LEU A 164 7.89 -3.25 -7.59
N SER A 165 7.70 -1.93 -7.47
CA SER A 165 8.73 -0.96 -7.86
C SER A 165 9.92 -1.00 -6.91
N ALA A 166 9.70 -1.15 -5.61
CA ALA A 166 10.79 -1.35 -4.65
C ALA A 166 11.58 -2.63 -4.93
N LEU A 167 10.92 -3.73 -5.32
CA LEU A 167 11.61 -4.97 -5.71
C LEU A 167 12.40 -4.79 -7.01
N ALA A 168 11.85 -4.11 -8.01
CA ALA A 168 12.57 -3.78 -9.24
C ALA A 168 13.80 -2.90 -8.97
N CYS A 169 13.68 -1.91 -8.10
CA CYS A 169 14.80 -1.09 -7.65
C CYS A 169 15.84 -1.93 -6.89
N ALA A 170 15.41 -2.84 -6.01
CA ALA A 170 16.28 -3.73 -5.26
C ALA A 170 17.08 -4.67 -6.17
N LEU A 171 16.44 -5.27 -7.18
CA LEU A 171 17.08 -6.19 -8.14
C LEU A 171 18.09 -5.48 -9.06
N THR A 172 17.76 -4.25 -9.48
CA THR A 172 18.60 -3.49 -10.42
C THR A 172 19.67 -2.65 -9.73
N GLY A 173 19.42 -2.20 -8.50
CA GLY A 173 20.26 -1.24 -7.79
C GLY A 173 20.01 0.22 -8.17
N TYR A 174 18.96 0.50 -8.95
CA TYR A 174 18.66 1.84 -9.47
C TYR A 174 17.19 2.22 -9.24
N THR A 175 16.91 3.51 -9.21
CA THR A 175 15.55 4.08 -9.28
C THR A 175 15.52 5.23 -10.28
N PRO A 176 14.43 5.46 -11.03
CA PRO A 176 14.29 6.67 -11.84
C PRO A 176 14.38 7.91 -10.94
N LYS A 177 15.02 8.98 -11.43
CA LYS A 177 15.22 10.21 -10.66
C LYS A 177 13.99 11.12 -10.74
N TYR A 178 12.92 10.74 -10.04
CA TYR A 178 11.65 11.49 -9.99
C TYR A 178 11.19 11.75 -8.55
N GLY A 179 10.13 12.57 -8.43
CA GLY A 179 9.45 12.79 -7.17
C GLY A 179 10.37 13.38 -6.10
N LEU A 180 10.44 12.74 -4.94
CA LEU A 180 11.17 13.20 -3.77
C LEU A 180 12.69 13.05 -3.87
N LEU A 181 13.19 12.42 -4.94
CA LEU A 181 14.61 12.45 -5.32
C LEU A 181 15.03 13.82 -5.90
N ASP A 182 14.06 14.69 -6.19
CA ASP A 182 14.28 16.11 -6.49
C ASP A 182 13.98 16.95 -5.24
N GLU A 183 14.98 17.67 -4.75
CA GLU A 183 14.87 18.53 -3.56
C GLU A 183 13.74 19.57 -3.65
N ARG A 184 13.41 20.03 -4.87
CA ARG A 184 12.31 20.99 -5.09
C ARG A 184 10.96 20.41 -4.69
N ASN A 185 10.78 19.10 -4.85
CA ASN A 185 9.56 18.37 -4.52
C ASN A 185 9.47 18.01 -3.02
N ARG A 186 10.54 18.24 -2.25
CA ARG A 186 10.58 18.06 -0.79
C ARG A 186 10.20 19.32 0.00
N ARG A 187 9.87 20.43 -0.69
CA ARG A 187 9.51 21.69 -0.06
C ARG A 187 8.17 21.57 0.69
N PRO A 188 8.07 22.11 1.92
CA PRO A 188 6.82 22.02 2.66
C PRO A 188 5.72 22.84 2.00
N ASN A 189 4.51 22.26 1.97
CA ASN A 189 3.33 22.80 1.30
C ASN A 189 2.14 23.05 2.24
N LEU A 190 2.27 22.68 3.51
CA LEU A 190 1.30 22.95 4.57
C LEU A 190 1.99 23.50 5.82
N PHE A 191 1.35 24.45 6.49
CA PHE A 191 1.81 24.97 7.78
C PHE A 191 0.83 24.55 8.88
N VAL A 192 1.29 23.81 9.88
CA VAL A 192 0.45 23.30 10.97
C VAL A 192 0.92 23.93 12.28
N VAL A 193 0.00 24.54 13.02
CA VAL A 193 0.26 25.11 14.35
C VAL A 193 -0.44 24.25 15.40
N VAL A 194 0.33 23.63 16.28
CA VAL A 194 -0.17 22.89 17.44
C VAL A 194 -0.24 23.85 18.62
N THR A 195 -1.42 23.98 19.23
CA THR A 195 -1.69 24.91 20.33
C THR A 195 -2.15 24.21 21.62
N THR A 196 -2.01 22.89 21.69
CA THR A 196 -2.28 22.09 22.89
C THR A 196 -1.08 21.19 23.20
N GLU A 197 -0.98 20.74 24.44
CA GLU A 197 0.07 19.83 24.86
C GLU A 197 -0.26 18.39 24.42
N LEU A 198 0.69 17.75 23.75
CA LEU A 198 0.61 16.34 23.35
C LEU A 198 1.64 15.56 24.16
N SER A 199 1.22 14.49 24.82
CA SER A 199 2.09 13.74 25.74
C SER A 199 2.15 12.26 25.41
N ASP A 200 1.02 11.67 25.03
CA ASP A 200 0.92 10.25 24.68
C ASP A 200 1.19 10.05 23.18
N PRO A 201 1.92 9.00 22.75
CA PRO A 201 2.08 8.67 21.33
C PRO A 201 0.75 8.61 20.54
N ALA A 202 -0.37 8.22 21.17
CA ALA A 202 -1.70 8.26 20.56
C ALA A 202 -2.12 9.69 20.17
N ASP A 203 -1.75 10.71 20.96
CA ASP A 203 -2.01 12.13 20.64
C ASP A 203 -1.30 12.54 19.33
N PHE A 204 -0.05 12.09 19.15
CA PHE A 204 0.74 12.30 17.94
C PHE A 204 0.20 11.51 16.75
N SER A 205 -0.29 10.30 16.99
CA SER A 205 -0.98 9.50 15.98
C SER A 205 -2.26 10.22 15.49
N ILE A 206 -3.05 10.80 16.40
CA ILE A 206 -4.24 11.59 16.05
C ILE A 206 -3.85 12.84 15.26
N LEU A 207 -2.80 13.55 15.66
CA LEU A 207 -2.32 14.72 14.92
C LEU A 207 -1.95 14.36 13.48
N GLY A 208 -1.20 13.29 13.27
CA GLY A 208 -0.79 12.83 11.93
C GLY A 208 -1.97 12.51 11.03
N ASP A 209 -2.93 11.72 11.53
CA ASP A 209 -4.19 11.41 10.84
C ASP A 209 -5.00 12.67 10.52
N TRP A 210 -5.14 13.56 11.51
CA TRP A 210 -5.92 14.78 11.38
C TRP A 210 -5.37 15.71 10.30
N ILE A 211 -4.04 15.89 10.21
CA ILE A 211 -3.40 16.72 9.17
C ILE A 211 -3.82 16.23 7.78
N GLY A 212 -3.77 14.92 7.56
CA GLY A 212 -4.17 14.29 6.31
C GLY A 212 -5.64 14.48 5.96
N LYS A 213 -6.52 14.33 6.96
CA LYS A 213 -7.97 14.54 6.83
C LYS A 213 -8.36 15.96 6.43
N GLN A 214 -7.50 16.96 6.63
CA GLN A 214 -7.78 18.34 6.25
C GLN A 214 -7.63 18.61 4.75
N ARG A 215 -7.13 17.64 3.96
CA ARG A 215 -6.86 17.84 2.53
C ARG A 215 -8.12 18.26 1.77
N GLN A 216 -8.00 19.37 1.02
CA GLN A 216 -9.06 19.85 0.13
C GLN A 216 -8.81 19.40 -1.31
N SER A 217 -9.88 19.26 -2.09
CA SER A 217 -9.81 18.71 -3.46
C SER A 217 -9.13 19.65 -4.47
N ASP A 218 -9.10 20.95 -4.18
CA ASP A 218 -8.45 22.00 -4.96
C ASP A 218 -6.96 22.18 -4.61
N TRP A 219 -6.44 21.50 -3.59
CA TRP A 219 -5.03 21.60 -3.23
C TRP A 219 -4.12 20.82 -4.19
N GLU A 220 -3.12 21.50 -4.74
CA GLU A 220 -2.15 20.97 -5.68
C GLU A 220 -0.95 20.35 -4.94
N MET A 221 -1.08 19.08 -4.57
CA MET A 221 -0.06 18.34 -3.82
C MET A 221 0.31 17.04 -4.55
N PRO A 222 1.08 17.12 -5.66
CA PRO A 222 1.33 15.97 -6.53
C PRO A 222 2.06 14.82 -5.82
N TYR A 223 2.82 15.12 -4.76
CA TYR A 223 3.54 14.14 -3.94
C TYR A 223 2.97 13.98 -2.53
N GLY A 224 1.76 14.51 -2.29
CA GLY A 224 1.10 14.49 -0.98
C GLY A 224 1.40 15.71 -0.10
N PRO A 225 0.74 15.79 1.07
CA PRO A 225 0.97 16.86 2.03
C PRO A 225 2.37 16.72 2.63
N ILE A 226 3.14 17.81 2.64
CA ILE A 226 4.45 17.93 3.29
C ILE A 226 4.33 19.05 4.32
N PRO A 227 3.90 18.75 5.55
CA PRO A 227 3.67 19.76 6.55
C PRO A 227 4.99 20.22 7.19
N VAL A 228 5.05 21.51 7.53
CA VAL A 228 5.86 21.99 8.64
C VAL A 228 4.97 22.13 9.87
N ILE A 229 5.42 21.59 11.01
CA ILE A 229 4.65 21.56 12.25
C ILE A 229 5.36 22.43 13.29
N GLN A 230 4.64 23.43 13.79
CA GLN A 230 5.05 24.34 14.84
C GLN A 230 4.31 24.02 16.14
N GLY A 231 4.97 24.21 17.29
CA GLY A 231 4.34 24.10 18.61
C GLY A 231 4.46 22.74 19.28
N LEU A 232 5.17 21.80 18.65
CA LEU A 232 5.56 20.54 19.30
C LEU A 232 6.81 20.74 20.19
N PRO A 233 7.03 19.86 21.19
CA PRO A 233 8.27 19.85 21.97
C PRO A 233 9.51 19.70 21.08
N ALA A 234 10.62 20.32 21.49
CA ALA A 234 11.89 20.23 20.76
C ALA A 234 12.45 18.80 20.74
N ASP A 235 12.27 18.06 21.83
CA ASP A 235 12.79 16.71 22.02
C ASP A 235 11.66 15.67 22.02
N LEU A 236 11.14 15.36 20.83
CA LEU A 236 10.18 14.27 20.68
C LEU A 236 10.85 12.91 20.92
N THR A 237 10.16 12.02 21.65
CA THR A 237 10.60 10.64 21.80
C THR A 237 10.52 9.88 20.48
N HIS A 238 11.19 8.73 20.41
CA HIS A 238 11.14 7.85 19.25
C HIS A 238 9.70 7.40 18.92
N GLU A 239 8.92 7.06 19.96
CA GLU A 239 7.53 6.62 19.85
C GLU A 239 6.62 7.72 19.31
N GLN A 240 6.81 8.97 19.78
CA GLN A 240 6.05 10.12 19.31
C GLN A 240 6.35 10.42 17.83
N LYS A 241 7.63 10.38 17.44
CA LYS A 241 8.06 10.53 16.04
C LYS A 241 7.44 9.45 15.15
N LYS A 242 7.53 8.18 15.59
CA LYS A 242 6.97 7.03 14.90
C LYS A 242 5.45 7.17 14.71
N ALA A 243 4.71 7.41 15.78
CA ALA A 243 3.26 7.55 15.76
C ALA A 243 2.79 8.69 14.82
N LEU A 244 3.45 9.85 14.89
CA LEU A 244 3.14 10.99 14.02
C LEU A 244 3.32 10.65 12.54
N THR A 245 4.50 10.14 12.16
CA THR A 245 4.79 9.82 10.76
C THR A 245 3.95 8.68 10.21
N ALA A 246 3.65 7.67 11.03
CA ALA A 246 2.84 6.53 10.64
C ALA A 246 1.41 6.95 10.28
N ALA A 247 0.78 7.77 11.12
CA ALA A 247 -0.58 8.22 10.88
C ALA A 247 -0.67 9.28 9.77
N ALA A 248 0.32 10.18 9.66
CA ALA A 248 0.37 11.14 8.55
C ALA A 248 0.46 10.42 7.19
N ALA A 249 1.20 9.30 7.13
CA ALA A 249 1.36 8.52 5.91
C ALA A 249 0.06 7.89 5.39
N ASN A 250 -0.96 7.70 6.24
CA ASN A 250 -2.30 7.23 5.84
C ASN A 250 -2.91 8.08 4.72
N TYR A 251 -2.67 9.40 4.75
CA TYR A 251 -3.14 10.34 3.75
C TYR A 251 -2.07 10.73 2.73
N GLY A 252 -1.04 9.90 2.62
CA GLY A 252 -0.01 10.04 1.64
C GLY A 252 1.03 11.12 1.93
N CYS A 253 1.15 11.56 3.18
CA CYS A 253 2.29 12.36 3.63
C CYS A 253 3.58 11.55 3.47
N PRO A 254 4.51 11.96 2.61
CA PRO A 254 5.73 11.20 2.40
C PRO A 254 6.87 11.63 3.33
N MET A 255 6.74 12.80 3.95
CA MET A 255 7.70 13.39 4.88
C MET A 255 7.07 14.62 5.56
N LEU A 256 7.61 15.00 6.71
CA LEU A 256 7.24 16.20 7.45
C LEU A 256 8.45 16.91 8.03
N TYR A 257 8.27 18.17 8.40
CA TYR A 257 9.25 18.96 9.14
C TYR A 257 8.66 19.36 10.49
N ILE A 258 9.49 19.33 11.54
CA ILE A 258 9.15 19.88 12.85
C ILE A 258 10.03 21.10 13.07
N ASP A 259 9.42 22.24 13.33
CA ASP A 259 10.15 23.48 13.60
C ASP A 259 11.10 23.28 14.79
N GLY A 260 12.38 23.59 14.60
CA GLY A 260 13.42 23.47 15.62
C GLY A 260 14.18 22.14 15.64
N LEU A 261 13.72 21.09 14.92
CA LEU A 261 14.40 19.79 14.90
C LEU A 261 15.50 19.67 13.84
N ALA A 262 15.30 20.25 12.66
CA ALA A 262 16.25 20.25 11.56
C ALA A 262 16.09 21.50 10.69
N GLU A 263 17.14 21.85 9.93
CA GLU A 263 17.02 22.85 8.88
C GLU A 263 16.03 22.38 7.80
N ARG A 264 15.24 23.32 7.28
CA ARG A 264 14.25 23.04 6.23
C ARG A 264 14.31 24.07 5.10
N PRO A 265 13.96 23.69 3.87
CA PRO A 265 13.85 24.65 2.78
C PRO A 265 12.69 25.64 3.01
N SER A 266 12.71 26.75 2.27
CA SER A 266 11.56 27.66 2.17
C SER A 266 10.35 26.92 1.61
N GLY A 267 9.20 27.03 2.28
CA GLY A 267 7.95 26.43 1.86
C GLY A 267 7.12 27.31 0.92
N TYR A 268 6.18 26.69 0.22
CA TYR A 268 5.08 27.35 -0.47
C TYR A 268 3.77 26.79 0.09
N PHE A 269 3.20 27.48 1.07
CA PHE A 269 2.08 26.96 1.85
C PHE A 269 0.75 27.23 1.16
N GLN A 270 -0.01 26.17 0.91
CA GLN A 270 -1.39 26.29 0.40
C GLN A 270 -2.37 26.65 1.51
N SER A 271 -2.07 26.24 2.75
CA SER A 271 -2.91 26.53 3.90
C SER A 271 -2.11 26.57 5.19
N ARG A 272 -2.72 27.22 6.19
CA ARG A 272 -2.30 27.22 7.59
C ARG A 272 -3.39 26.58 8.44
N LEU A 273 -3.06 25.49 9.11
CA LEU A 273 -3.96 24.68 9.92
C LEU A 273 -3.63 24.85 11.41
N PHE A 274 -4.65 24.78 12.27
CA PHE A 274 -4.51 24.89 13.72
C PHE A 274 -5.07 23.65 14.40
N PHE A 275 -4.26 22.99 15.22
CA PHE A 275 -4.64 21.81 15.99
C PHE A 275 -4.53 22.13 17.48
N GLY A 276 -5.68 22.31 18.13
CA GLY A 276 -5.77 22.60 19.55
C GLY A 276 -6.55 21.55 20.33
N GLU A 277 -6.84 21.89 21.58
CA GLU A 277 -7.55 21.00 22.52
C GLU A 277 -8.92 20.56 22.02
N ARG A 278 -9.61 21.44 21.28
CA ARG A 278 -10.92 21.13 20.68
C ARG A 278 -10.80 20.03 19.64
N GLU A 279 -9.86 20.16 18.71
CA GLU A 279 -9.63 19.16 17.66
C GLU A 279 -9.19 17.83 18.26
N LEU A 280 -8.29 17.84 19.24
CA LEU A 280 -7.85 16.62 19.94
C LEU A 280 -9.01 15.91 20.63
N ARG A 281 -9.80 16.61 21.44
CA ARG A 281 -10.97 16.03 22.15
C ARG A 281 -12.02 15.50 21.18
N GLN A 282 -12.31 16.25 20.12
CA GLN A 282 -13.27 15.83 19.11
C GLN A 282 -12.82 14.51 18.47
N ARG A 283 -11.54 14.39 18.10
CA ARG A 283 -11.03 13.16 17.49
C ARG A 283 -11.09 11.98 18.46
N TYR A 284 -10.72 12.15 19.73
CA TYR A 284 -10.89 11.09 20.72
C TYR A 284 -12.36 10.66 20.89
N ALA A 285 -13.30 11.61 20.91
CA ALA A 285 -14.73 11.29 21.00
C ALA A 285 -15.24 10.53 19.77
N GLU A 286 -14.77 10.87 18.57
CA GLU A 286 -15.11 10.17 17.31
C GLU A 286 -14.50 8.76 17.23
N LEU A 287 -13.39 8.52 17.93
CA LEU A 287 -12.64 7.26 17.90
C LEU A 287 -12.96 6.34 19.08
N TYR A 288 -13.75 6.81 20.05
CA TYR A 288 -14.12 6.03 21.23
C TYR A 288 -14.99 4.83 20.83
N PRO A 289 -14.83 3.65 21.45
CA PRO A 289 -15.66 2.49 21.16
C PRO A 289 -17.16 2.78 21.32
N ASP A 290 -17.93 2.59 20.25
CA ASP A 290 -19.39 2.70 20.22
C ASP A 290 -20.11 1.35 20.37
N THR A 291 -19.35 0.27 20.30
CA THR A 291 -19.78 -1.12 20.35
C THR A 291 -18.73 -1.94 21.10
N ALA A 292 -19.11 -3.13 21.58
CA ALA A 292 -18.23 -3.92 22.41
C ALA A 292 -16.99 -4.38 21.63
N VAL A 293 -15.81 -4.21 22.23
CA VAL A 293 -14.51 -4.52 21.63
C VAL A 293 -14.21 -6.01 21.80
N SER A 294 -13.91 -6.72 20.73
CA SER A 294 -13.58 -8.16 20.76
C SER A 294 -12.09 -8.48 20.83
N LEU A 295 -11.21 -7.53 20.52
CA LEU A 295 -9.76 -7.70 20.50
C LEU A 295 -9.06 -6.36 20.73
N ILE A 296 -7.99 -6.35 21.52
CA ILE A 296 -7.14 -5.18 21.72
C ILE A 296 -5.80 -5.45 21.02
N VAL A 297 -5.38 -4.54 20.13
CA VAL A 297 -4.11 -4.64 19.40
C VAL A 297 -3.22 -3.44 19.67
N ILE A 298 -1.98 -3.71 20.10
CA ILE A 298 -0.93 -2.72 20.31
C ILE A 298 0.22 -3.00 19.34
N GLY A 299 0.83 -1.95 18.79
CA GLY A 299 1.97 -2.08 17.88
C GLY A 299 1.60 -2.02 16.41
N CYS A 300 1.05 -0.88 15.96
CA CYS A 300 0.98 -0.54 14.54
C CYS A 300 1.42 0.92 14.31
N PRO A 301 2.61 1.21 13.76
CA PRO A 301 3.66 0.26 13.41
C PRO A 301 4.10 -0.58 14.61
N GLN A 302 4.71 -1.74 14.35
CA GLN A 302 5.18 -2.69 15.37
C GLN A 302 5.79 -1.96 16.58
N ALA A 303 5.41 -2.40 17.78
CA ALA A 303 5.77 -1.78 19.04
C ALA A 303 7.29 -1.65 19.16
N SER A 304 7.77 -0.44 19.49
CA SER A 304 9.18 -0.22 19.80
C SER A 304 9.51 -0.83 21.16
N LEU A 305 10.80 -0.91 21.49
CA LEU A 305 11.21 -1.29 22.85
C LEU A 305 10.63 -0.37 23.93
N GLY A 306 10.46 0.93 23.64
CA GLY A 306 9.83 1.89 24.54
C GLY A 306 8.34 1.59 24.79
N GLU A 307 7.60 1.24 23.74
CA GLU A 307 6.19 0.81 23.85
C GLU A 307 6.06 -0.54 24.59
N LEU A 308 6.96 -1.50 24.34
CA LEU A 308 6.99 -2.76 25.09
C LEU A 308 7.22 -2.50 26.58
N LYS A 309 8.15 -1.60 26.93
CA LYS A 309 8.43 -1.21 28.31
C LYS A 309 7.22 -0.55 28.97
N ALA A 310 6.55 0.38 28.28
CA ALA A 310 5.33 1.02 28.78
C ALA A 310 4.21 0.00 28.99
N THR A 311 4.02 -0.92 28.04
CA THR A 311 3.01 -1.98 28.11
C THR A 311 3.27 -2.92 29.30
N ALA A 312 4.51 -3.40 29.45
CA ALA A 312 4.91 -4.23 30.58
C ALA A 312 4.69 -3.52 31.93
N ALA A 313 5.02 -2.23 32.03
CA ALA A 313 4.81 -1.46 33.25
C ALA A 313 3.32 -1.36 33.64
N LEU A 314 2.43 -1.23 32.65
CA LEU A 314 0.98 -1.18 32.87
C LEU A 314 0.40 -2.56 33.25
N LEU A 315 1.01 -3.64 32.79
CA LEU A 315 0.62 -5.02 33.08
C LEU A 315 1.24 -5.58 34.36
N GLN A 316 2.24 -4.91 34.95
CA GLN A 316 2.97 -5.42 36.11
C GLN A 316 2.03 -5.74 37.28
N GLY A 317 2.00 -7.02 37.68
CA GLY A 317 1.16 -7.50 38.78
C GLY A 317 -0.33 -7.63 38.44
N LYS A 318 -0.69 -7.54 37.16
CA LYS A 318 -2.05 -7.68 36.64
C LYS A 318 -2.13 -8.87 35.68
N HIS A 319 -3.35 -9.30 35.38
CA HIS A 319 -3.63 -10.30 34.35
C HIS A 319 -4.74 -9.80 33.43
N VAL A 320 -4.66 -10.17 32.16
CA VAL A 320 -5.75 -10.02 31.20
C VAL A 320 -6.95 -10.78 31.74
N ALA A 321 -8.08 -10.09 31.92
CA ALA A 321 -9.25 -10.69 32.55
C ALA A 321 -9.92 -11.68 31.59
N SER A 322 -10.41 -12.81 32.11
CA SER A 322 -11.03 -13.87 31.29
C SER A 322 -12.33 -13.44 30.59
N ASP A 323 -12.93 -12.37 31.07
CA ASP A 323 -14.13 -11.72 30.55
C ASP A 323 -13.84 -10.38 29.86
N ALA A 324 -12.58 -9.96 29.80
CA ALA A 324 -12.14 -8.86 28.96
C ALA A 324 -11.70 -9.35 27.56
N PRO A 325 -11.58 -8.45 26.58
CA PRO A 325 -11.06 -8.78 25.26
C PRO A 325 -9.57 -9.19 25.36
N PRO A 326 -9.10 -10.16 24.56
CA PRO A 326 -7.68 -10.52 24.51
C PRO A 326 -6.81 -9.33 24.09
N LEU A 327 -5.59 -9.28 24.62
CA LEU A 327 -4.58 -8.28 24.29
C LEU A 327 -3.49 -8.90 23.43
N TRP A 328 -3.33 -8.40 22.20
CA TRP A 328 -2.24 -8.77 21.30
C TRP A 328 -1.27 -7.59 21.15
N VAL A 329 0.02 -7.85 21.38
CA VAL A 329 1.11 -6.89 21.25
C VAL A 329 1.99 -7.35 20.10
N PHE A 330 2.07 -6.55 19.04
CA PHE A 330 2.84 -6.84 17.85
C PHE A 330 4.16 -6.07 17.90
N THR A 331 5.29 -6.75 17.74
CA THR A 331 6.62 -6.12 17.73
C THR A 331 7.51 -6.72 16.64
N SER A 332 8.71 -6.17 16.46
CA SER A 332 9.73 -6.76 15.58
C SER A 332 10.47 -7.88 16.32
N SER A 333 11.00 -8.86 15.59
CA SER A 333 11.77 -9.93 16.21
C SER A 333 13.05 -9.45 16.90
N ALA A 334 13.66 -8.37 16.38
CA ALA A 334 14.74 -7.67 17.06
C ALA A 334 14.31 -7.12 18.44
N ASN A 335 13.16 -6.46 18.51
CA ASN A 335 12.66 -5.90 19.77
C ASN A 335 12.16 -6.97 20.74
N LYS A 336 11.52 -8.05 20.24
CA LYS A 336 11.12 -9.21 21.07
C LYS A 336 12.34 -9.87 21.70
N ALA A 337 13.39 -10.13 20.93
CA ALA A 337 14.63 -10.72 21.44
C ALA A 337 15.34 -9.83 22.50
N ILE A 338 15.23 -8.51 22.39
CA ILE A 338 15.71 -7.60 23.45
C ILE A 338 14.80 -7.69 24.67
N ALA A 339 13.48 -7.63 24.48
CA ALA A 339 12.47 -7.67 25.54
C ALA A 339 12.57 -8.92 26.40
N GLU A 340 12.83 -10.09 25.80
CA GLU A 340 13.09 -11.36 26.49
C GLU A 340 14.34 -11.27 27.38
N LYS A 341 15.44 -10.72 26.85
CA LYS A 341 16.69 -10.59 27.63
C LYS A 341 16.57 -9.70 28.86
N ILE A 342 15.65 -8.73 28.84
CA ILE A 342 15.47 -7.76 29.93
C ILE A 342 14.21 -8.01 30.78
N GLY A 343 13.51 -9.14 30.58
CA GLY A 343 12.38 -9.53 31.41
C GLY A 343 11.03 -8.90 31.04
N LEU A 344 10.95 -8.12 29.95
CA LEU A 344 9.70 -7.46 29.55
C LEU A 344 8.73 -8.44 28.90
N ALA A 345 9.24 -9.38 28.11
CA ALA A 345 8.41 -10.36 27.41
C ALA A 345 7.67 -11.28 28.41
N GLU A 346 8.33 -11.65 29.50
CA GLU A 346 7.77 -12.47 30.58
C GLU A 346 6.66 -11.73 31.34
N ILE A 347 6.79 -10.42 31.54
CA ILE A 347 5.73 -9.61 32.17
C ILE A 347 4.50 -9.57 31.25
N ILE A 348 4.71 -9.31 29.95
CA ILE A 348 3.61 -9.19 28.98
C ILE A 348 2.90 -10.54 28.81
N THR A 349 3.65 -11.61 28.55
CA THR A 349 3.07 -12.95 28.32
C THR A 349 2.54 -13.58 29.62
N GLY A 350 3.20 -13.34 30.76
CA GLY A 350 2.75 -13.80 32.08
C GLY A 350 1.44 -13.14 32.53
N ALA A 351 1.16 -11.92 32.06
CA ALA A 351 -0.15 -11.29 32.25
C ALA A 351 -1.25 -11.93 31.37
N GLY A 352 -0.91 -12.79 30.40
CA GLY A 352 -1.85 -13.42 29.48
C GLY A 352 -2.03 -12.71 28.14
N ALA A 353 -1.21 -11.70 27.84
CA ALA A 353 -1.18 -11.07 26.52
C ALA A 353 -0.38 -11.90 25.51
N LEU A 354 -0.77 -11.82 24.23
CA LEU A 354 -0.07 -12.48 23.13
C LEU A 354 1.00 -11.53 22.58
N LEU A 355 2.28 -11.90 22.66
CA LEU A 355 3.41 -11.10 22.14
C LEU A 355 3.89 -11.65 20.79
N LEU A 356 3.40 -11.06 19.71
CA LEU A 356 3.62 -11.50 18.33
C LEU A 356 4.81 -10.79 17.68
N GLU A 357 5.54 -11.51 16.82
CA GLU A 357 6.58 -10.94 15.95
C GLU A 357 6.37 -11.30 14.48
N ASN A 358 7.17 -10.70 13.60
CA ASN A 358 7.19 -10.98 12.15
C ASN A 358 5.87 -10.70 11.39
N THR A 359 4.85 -10.21 12.08
CA THR A 359 3.54 -9.81 11.55
C THR A 359 3.13 -8.42 12.02
N CYS A 360 2.13 -7.85 11.36
CA CYS A 360 1.56 -6.53 11.64
C CYS A 360 0.03 -6.64 11.68
N PRO A 361 -0.68 -5.91 12.59
CA PRO A 361 -2.14 -5.98 12.70
C PRO A 361 -2.90 -5.77 11.39
N GLU A 362 -2.35 -5.00 10.45
CA GLU A 362 -2.98 -4.69 9.16
C GLU A 362 -3.12 -5.90 8.23
N VAL A 363 -2.18 -6.85 8.29
CA VAL A 363 -2.05 -7.94 7.31
C VAL A 363 -2.48 -9.30 7.85
N VAL A 364 -3.00 -9.33 9.08
CA VAL A 364 -3.63 -10.50 9.68
C VAL A 364 -5.01 -10.72 9.05
N PRO A 365 -5.32 -11.92 8.54
CA PRO A 365 -6.66 -12.28 8.08
C PRO A 365 -7.52 -12.67 9.30
N TYR A 366 -8.01 -11.67 10.04
CA TYR A 366 -8.78 -11.93 11.26
C TYR A 366 -10.03 -12.75 10.97
N ASP A 367 -10.32 -13.69 11.88
CA ASP A 367 -11.57 -14.44 11.85
C ASP A 367 -12.72 -13.57 12.38
N GLN A 368 -13.57 -13.12 11.46
CA GLN A 368 -14.70 -12.23 11.76
C GLN A 368 -15.85 -12.92 12.52
N GLU A 369 -15.79 -14.25 12.73
CA GLU A 369 -16.74 -14.91 13.64
C GLU A 369 -16.59 -14.42 15.08
N TRP A 370 -15.38 -14.03 15.48
CA TRP A 370 -15.11 -13.51 16.82
C TRP A 370 -14.47 -12.11 16.85
N VAL A 371 -13.66 -11.73 15.86
CA VAL A 371 -13.08 -10.37 15.77
C VAL A 371 -14.06 -9.44 15.05
N LYS A 372 -14.85 -8.72 15.84
CA LYS A 372 -15.95 -7.85 15.37
C LYS A 372 -15.68 -6.36 15.57
N HIS A 373 -14.84 -6.01 16.53
CA HIS A 373 -14.36 -4.66 16.80
C HIS A 373 -12.99 -4.74 17.47
N ILE A 374 -12.02 -3.99 16.95
CA ILE A 374 -10.66 -3.87 17.48
C ILE A 374 -10.46 -2.55 18.24
N LEU A 375 -9.83 -2.60 19.41
CA LEU A 375 -9.32 -1.41 20.10
C LEU A 375 -7.81 -1.32 19.92
N THR A 376 -7.28 -0.13 19.64
CA THR A 376 -5.85 0.09 19.45
C THR A 376 -5.38 1.44 19.98
N ASN A 377 -4.07 1.64 20.11
CA ASN A 377 -3.45 2.92 20.43
C ASN A 377 -2.94 3.69 19.19
N SER A 378 -3.37 3.29 17.99
CA SER A 378 -2.81 3.78 16.73
C SER A 378 -3.86 4.11 15.68
N MET A 379 -3.78 5.33 15.13
CA MET A 379 -4.53 5.72 13.93
C MET A 379 -4.09 4.99 12.68
N LYS A 380 -2.87 4.45 12.62
CA LYS A 380 -2.46 3.62 11.49
C LYS A 380 -3.23 2.29 11.51
N ALA A 381 -3.28 1.61 12.66
CA ALA A 381 -4.10 0.41 12.80
C ALA A 381 -5.56 0.71 12.47
N GLU A 382 -6.13 1.77 13.06
CA GLU A 382 -7.51 2.18 12.77
C GLU A 382 -7.76 2.36 11.28
N HIS A 383 -6.97 3.20 10.60
CA HIS A 383 -7.16 3.49 9.20
C HIS A 383 -7.16 2.24 8.32
N TYR A 384 -6.17 1.36 8.51
CA TYR A 384 -5.99 0.21 7.62
C TYR A 384 -6.90 -0.97 7.96
N ILE A 385 -7.16 -1.24 9.25
CA ILE A 385 -8.04 -2.34 9.69
C ILE A 385 -9.52 -2.03 9.42
N THR A 386 -9.94 -0.78 9.64
CA THR A 386 -11.28 -0.30 9.27
C THR A 386 -11.48 -0.29 7.75
N SER A 387 -10.40 -0.09 6.97
CA SER A 387 -10.45 -0.11 5.51
C SER A 387 -10.48 -1.50 4.88
N GLY A 388 -10.58 -1.55 3.55
CA GLY A 388 -10.97 -2.72 2.75
C GLY A 388 -10.10 -3.98 2.76
N LEU A 389 -9.04 -4.08 3.58
CA LEU A 389 -8.33 -5.36 3.79
C LEU A 389 -9.04 -6.26 4.81
N ASN A 390 -9.51 -5.68 5.91
CA ASN A 390 -10.21 -6.40 6.98
C ASN A 390 -11.65 -5.88 7.15
N GLY A 391 -11.89 -4.57 7.02
CA GLY A 391 -13.23 -3.99 7.15
C GLY A 391 -13.80 -4.10 8.56
N ILE A 392 -12.94 -4.17 9.58
CA ILE A 392 -13.34 -4.37 10.98
C ILE A 392 -13.38 -3.00 11.66
N PRO A 393 -14.51 -2.61 12.29
CA PRO A 393 -14.58 -1.42 13.14
C PRO A 393 -13.41 -1.35 14.09
N THR A 394 -12.71 -0.22 14.10
CA THR A 394 -11.53 -0.03 14.96
C THR A 394 -11.61 1.29 15.70
N SER A 395 -11.40 1.25 17.00
CA SER A 395 -11.40 2.41 17.88
C SER A 395 -10.00 2.70 18.40
N VAL A 396 -9.76 3.96 18.80
CA VAL A 396 -8.46 4.43 19.26
C VAL A 396 -8.56 5.04 20.66
N MET A 397 -7.74 4.54 21.58
CA MET A 397 -7.57 5.08 22.92
C MET A 397 -6.08 5.16 23.28
N LYS A 398 -5.74 5.78 24.42
CA LYS A 398 -4.35 5.79 24.89
C LYS A 398 -3.90 4.39 25.26
N LEU A 399 -2.59 4.13 25.25
CA LEU A 399 -2.02 2.83 25.61
C LEU A 399 -2.48 2.38 27.01
N ALA A 400 -2.45 3.29 27.98
CA ALA A 400 -2.90 3.01 29.34
C ALA A 400 -4.35 2.56 29.41
N ASP A 401 -5.24 3.22 28.65
CA ASP A 401 -6.66 2.87 28.62
C ASP A 401 -6.90 1.54 27.90
N CYS A 402 -6.18 1.27 26.81
CA CYS A 402 -6.24 -0.03 26.13
C CYS A 402 -5.84 -1.17 27.07
N VAL A 403 -4.78 -1.00 27.86
CA VAL A 403 -4.37 -1.99 28.88
C VAL A 403 -5.38 -2.07 30.02
N ALA A 404 -5.93 -0.94 30.48
CA ALA A 404 -6.96 -0.91 31.52
C ALA A 404 -8.21 -1.71 31.12
N VAL A 405 -8.63 -1.63 29.85
CA VAL A 405 -9.69 -2.48 29.30
C VAL A 405 -9.30 -3.96 29.36
N ALA A 406 -8.09 -4.31 28.89
CA ALA A 406 -7.63 -5.70 28.85
C ALA A 406 -7.60 -6.37 30.24
N VAL A 407 -7.30 -5.61 31.29
CA VAL A 407 -7.23 -6.11 32.68
C VAL A 407 -8.54 -5.89 33.47
N GLY A 408 -9.60 -5.38 32.84
CA GLY A 408 -10.91 -5.17 33.46
C GLY A 408 -11.00 -3.96 34.41
N GLU A 409 -10.06 -3.02 34.35
CA GLU A 409 -10.09 -1.77 35.12
C GLU A 409 -10.94 -0.68 34.45
N LEU A 410 -11.20 -0.80 33.15
CA LEU A 410 -12.06 0.08 32.38
C LEU A 410 -13.11 -0.74 31.60
N GLU A 411 -14.38 -0.59 31.95
CA GLU A 411 -15.49 -1.29 31.29
C GLU A 411 -15.94 -0.56 30.01
N ILE A 412 -16.00 -1.29 28.89
CA ILE A 412 -16.44 -0.78 27.57
C ILE A 412 -17.56 -1.65 26.95
N GLY A 413 -18.28 -2.40 27.79
CA GLY A 413 -19.36 -3.32 27.40
C GLY A 413 -18.90 -4.78 27.29
N ASP A 414 -19.87 -5.71 27.29
CA ASP A 414 -19.60 -7.15 27.18
C ASP A 414 -19.23 -7.53 25.74
N TRP A 415 -17.97 -7.85 25.51
CA TRP A 415 -17.45 -8.23 24.20
C TRP A 415 -18.06 -9.51 23.63
N ARG A 416 -18.61 -10.40 24.47
CA ARG A 416 -19.30 -11.60 24.00
C ARG A 416 -20.62 -11.26 23.30
N LEU A 417 -21.15 -10.08 23.61
CA LEU A 417 -22.30 -9.48 22.96
C LEU A 417 -21.88 -8.53 21.83
N ALA A 418 -20.59 -8.48 21.47
CA ALA A 418 -20.18 -7.79 20.26
C ALA A 418 -20.92 -8.44 19.09
N GLU A 419 -21.83 -7.67 18.52
CA GLU A 419 -22.40 -7.96 17.23
C GLU A 419 -21.57 -7.20 16.20
N THR A 420 -21.40 -7.79 15.02
CA THR A 420 -20.91 -7.01 13.89
C THR A 420 -21.93 -5.90 13.69
N PRO A 421 -21.58 -4.60 13.69
CA PRO A 421 -22.54 -3.54 13.37
C PRO A 421 -23.07 -3.63 11.91
N PHE A 422 -22.70 -4.69 11.19
CA PHE A 422 -22.60 -4.76 9.74
C PHE A 422 -23.01 -6.10 9.12
N ALA A 423 -23.96 -6.83 9.72
CA ALA A 423 -24.66 -7.89 8.97
C ALA A 423 -25.37 -7.35 7.69
N ASP A 424 -25.44 -6.02 7.49
CA ASP A 424 -26.05 -5.34 6.33
C ASP A 424 -25.15 -4.34 5.58
N ARG A 425 -23.86 -4.18 5.93
CA ARG A 425 -22.93 -3.48 5.01
C ARG A 425 -22.21 -4.51 4.18
N GLN A 426 -22.89 -4.97 3.12
CA GLN A 426 -22.18 -5.20 1.86
C GLN A 426 -21.20 -4.05 1.64
N MET A 427 -19.96 -4.35 1.24
CA MET A 427 -19.04 -3.36 0.67
C MET A 427 -19.87 -2.38 -0.17
N GLY A 428 -20.07 -1.17 0.33
CA GLY A 428 -20.88 -0.15 -0.34
C GLY A 428 -22.23 -0.60 -0.91
N GLN A 429 -23.14 -1.23 -0.14
CA GLN A 429 -24.55 -0.88 -0.36
C GLN A 429 -24.77 0.53 0.15
N THR A 430 -24.44 1.52 -0.70
CA THR A 430 -25.26 2.72 -0.73
C THR A 430 -26.70 2.24 -0.74
N ARG A 431 -27.49 2.56 0.30
CA ARG A 431 -28.95 2.45 0.32
C ARG A 431 -29.42 2.58 -1.13
N PRO A 432 -30.09 1.58 -1.75
CA PRO A 432 -30.32 1.62 -3.18
C PRO A 432 -30.95 2.96 -3.47
N LEU A 433 -30.17 3.86 -4.08
CA LEU A 433 -30.76 4.95 -4.80
C LEU A 433 -31.74 4.23 -5.72
N PRO A 434 -33.03 4.63 -5.73
CA PRO A 434 -33.99 4.03 -6.65
C PRO A 434 -33.26 3.89 -7.97
N PRO A 435 -33.19 2.66 -8.54
CA PRO A 435 -32.20 2.31 -9.56
C PRO A 435 -32.08 3.51 -10.46
N LEU A 436 -30.94 4.19 -10.38
CA LEU A 436 -30.74 5.37 -11.21
C LEU A 436 -31.04 4.82 -12.60
N PRO A 437 -32.05 5.38 -13.30
CA PRO A 437 -32.38 4.89 -14.63
C PRO A 437 -31.04 4.79 -15.34
N PRO A 438 -30.73 3.65 -16.00
CA PRO A 438 -29.41 3.39 -16.55
C PRO A 438 -28.95 4.69 -17.16
N ARG A 439 -27.88 5.29 -16.60
CA ARG A 439 -27.38 6.56 -17.14
C ARG A 439 -27.23 6.26 -18.62
N PRO A 440 -27.95 7.00 -19.49
CA PRO A 440 -27.97 6.67 -20.90
C PRO A 440 -26.52 6.55 -21.30
N SER A 441 -26.12 5.36 -21.80
CA SER A 441 -24.78 5.12 -22.29
C SER A 441 -24.43 6.35 -23.13
N PRO A 442 -23.45 7.18 -22.74
CA PRO A 442 -23.17 8.35 -23.53
C PRO A 442 -22.42 7.81 -24.73
N THR A 443 -23.15 7.44 -25.78
CA THR A 443 -22.71 7.48 -27.18
C THR A 443 -23.68 6.69 -28.06
N ARG A 444 -24.21 7.40 -29.04
CA ARG A 444 -24.60 6.86 -30.34
C ARG A 444 -23.55 5.80 -30.74
N LYS A 445 -23.96 4.54 -31.00
CA LYS A 445 -23.04 3.47 -31.48
C LYS A 445 -22.12 4.08 -32.54
N ALA A 446 -20.81 4.00 -32.34
CA ALA A 446 -19.87 4.52 -33.31
C ALA A 446 -20.07 3.79 -34.64
N THR A 447 -20.30 4.53 -35.72
CA THR A 447 -20.51 3.99 -37.06
C THR A 447 -19.28 4.26 -37.94
N GLY A 448 -19.00 3.33 -38.86
CA GLY A 448 -17.89 3.46 -39.80
C GLY A 448 -16.53 3.03 -39.24
N PRO A 449 -15.47 3.12 -40.06
CA PRO A 449 -14.11 2.74 -39.67
C PRO A 449 -13.56 3.69 -38.61
N PHE A 450 -12.70 3.19 -37.73
CA PHE A 450 -11.97 4.00 -36.76
C PHE A 450 -10.52 3.55 -36.67
N ALA A 451 -9.62 4.54 -36.63
CA ALA A 451 -8.22 4.33 -36.36
C ALA A 451 -7.66 5.52 -35.57
N ALA A 452 -6.78 5.23 -34.62
CA ALA A 452 -6.08 6.21 -33.80
C ALA A 452 -4.62 5.79 -33.56
N GLN A 453 -3.79 6.75 -33.18
CA GLN A 453 -2.37 6.56 -32.89
C GLN A 453 -2.09 6.99 -31.47
N GLY A 454 -1.49 6.10 -30.68
CA GLY A 454 -1.04 6.36 -29.32
C GLY A 454 0.39 5.92 -29.10
N HIS A 455 0.70 5.67 -27.84
CA HIS A 455 2.02 5.30 -27.34
C HIS A 455 1.99 3.92 -26.69
N GLY A 456 3.09 3.18 -26.82
CA GLY A 456 3.29 1.92 -26.10
C GLY A 456 4.25 2.10 -24.93
N LEU A 457 4.28 1.13 -24.01
CA LEU A 457 5.30 1.12 -22.96
C LEU A 457 6.70 1.06 -23.59
N PRO A 458 7.65 1.92 -23.20
CA PRO A 458 8.99 1.92 -23.79
C PRO A 458 9.73 0.59 -23.64
N SER A 459 9.46 -0.18 -22.58
CA SER A 459 10.11 -1.47 -22.33
C SER A 459 9.64 -2.61 -23.24
N GLN A 460 8.51 -2.44 -23.94
CA GLN A 460 7.95 -3.50 -24.78
C GLN A 460 8.65 -3.57 -26.15
N GLN A 461 8.52 -4.69 -26.83
CA GLN A 461 8.94 -4.86 -28.24
C GLN A 461 7.76 -4.65 -29.19
N ASN A 462 8.01 -4.66 -30.50
CA ASN A 462 6.94 -4.57 -31.50
C ASN A 462 5.96 -5.74 -31.29
N PHE A 463 4.66 -5.46 -31.39
CA PHE A 463 3.62 -6.47 -31.27
C PHE A 463 2.45 -6.19 -32.21
N THR A 464 1.66 -7.21 -32.48
CA THR A 464 0.34 -7.08 -33.12
C THR A 464 -0.60 -8.01 -32.40
N VAL A 465 -1.71 -7.49 -31.90
CA VAL A 465 -2.73 -8.27 -31.19
C VAL A 465 -4.10 -7.89 -31.68
N THR A 466 -4.91 -8.91 -31.96
CA THR A 466 -6.26 -8.77 -32.49
C THR A 466 -7.22 -9.44 -31.53
N GLY A 467 -8.27 -8.74 -31.13
CA GLY A 467 -9.20 -9.22 -30.12
C GLY A 467 -10.52 -8.45 -30.08
N GLU A 468 -11.49 -9.03 -29.40
CA GLU A 468 -12.75 -8.36 -29.06
C GLU A 468 -12.46 -7.22 -28.07
N ALA A 469 -13.03 -6.04 -28.28
CA ALA A 469 -12.91 -4.90 -27.39
C ALA A 469 -13.81 -5.05 -26.16
N PHE A 470 -13.22 -4.98 -24.96
CA PHE A 470 -13.93 -4.66 -23.73
C PHE A 470 -13.79 -3.15 -23.51
N VAL A 471 -14.88 -2.39 -23.38
CA VAL A 471 -14.81 -0.92 -23.27
C VAL A 471 -15.69 -0.42 -22.12
N THR A 472 -15.13 0.46 -21.29
CA THR A 472 -15.88 1.24 -20.29
C THR A 472 -15.31 2.65 -20.20
N ASP A 473 -16.15 3.63 -19.90
CA ASP A 473 -15.78 5.02 -19.65
C ASP A 473 -15.51 5.32 -18.17
N THR A 474 -15.63 4.29 -17.32
CA THR A 474 -15.47 4.39 -15.87
C THR A 474 -14.14 3.73 -15.45
N PRO A 475 -13.36 4.35 -14.56
CA PRO A 475 -12.14 3.72 -14.02
C PRO A 475 -12.41 2.37 -13.38
N ILE A 476 -11.45 1.45 -13.48
CA ILE A 476 -11.58 0.09 -12.94
C ILE A 476 -10.75 -0.05 -11.66
N THR A 477 -11.39 -0.43 -10.57
CA THR A 477 -10.69 -0.88 -9.36
C THR A 477 -10.34 -2.36 -9.47
N LEU A 478 -9.09 -2.68 -9.82
CA LEU A 478 -8.66 -4.09 -9.96
C LEU A 478 -8.80 -4.86 -8.64
N LEU A 479 -8.39 -4.25 -7.52
CA LEU A 479 -8.51 -4.85 -6.20
C LEU A 479 -9.94 -4.64 -5.66
N GLY A 480 -10.68 -5.73 -5.47
CA GLY A 480 -12.03 -5.70 -4.90
C GLY A 480 -13.15 -5.81 -5.93
N PHE A 481 -13.01 -5.20 -7.12
CA PHE A 481 -14.06 -5.27 -8.15
C PHE A 481 -13.77 -6.27 -9.26
N VAL A 482 -12.52 -6.67 -9.48
CA VAL A 482 -12.22 -7.67 -10.52
C VAL A 482 -12.04 -9.03 -9.87
N ASN A 483 -12.86 -10.00 -10.30
CA ASN A 483 -12.73 -11.38 -9.89
C ASN A 483 -11.41 -11.95 -10.43
N ARG A 484 -10.47 -12.20 -9.51
CA ARG A 484 -9.11 -12.66 -9.82
C ARG A 484 -9.06 -14.01 -10.53
N LYS A 485 -10.14 -14.80 -10.49
CA LYS A 485 -10.23 -16.13 -11.11
C LYS A 485 -10.85 -16.10 -12.50
N THR A 486 -11.71 -15.13 -12.80
CA THR A 486 -12.53 -15.12 -14.03
C THR A 486 -12.30 -13.90 -14.91
N GLY A 487 -11.75 -12.82 -14.36
CA GLY A 487 -11.61 -11.53 -15.04
C GLY A 487 -12.93 -10.76 -15.17
N VAL A 488 -14.00 -11.22 -14.50
CA VAL A 488 -15.30 -10.54 -14.45
C VAL A 488 -15.24 -9.36 -13.48
N ILE A 489 -15.87 -8.24 -13.86
CA ILE A 489 -16.08 -7.11 -12.94
C ILE A 489 -17.33 -7.41 -12.10
N GLU A 490 -17.15 -7.45 -10.79
CA GLU A 490 -18.12 -7.74 -9.75
C GLU A 490 -18.27 -6.51 -8.86
N GLU A 491 -18.93 -5.47 -9.38
CA GLU A 491 -19.24 -4.25 -8.64
C GLU A 491 -20.62 -3.73 -9.05
N PRO A 492 -21.64 -3.91 -8.21
CA PRO A 492 -22.97 -3.37 -8.45
C PRO A 492 -22.93 -1.86 -8.73
N GLY A 493 -23.48 -1.43 -9.87
CA GLY A 493 -23.50 -0.01 -10.26
C GLY A 493 -22.34 0.41 -11.18
N HIS A 494 -21.28 -0.39 -11.31
CA HIS A 494 -20.27 -0.17 -12.35
C HIS A 494 -20.87 -0.49 -13.73
N PRO A 495 -20.66 0.32 -14.79
CA PRO A 495 -21.24 0.07 -16.12
C PRO A 495 -20.83 -1.27 -16.74
N ALA A 496 -19.67 -1.78 -16.35
CA ALA A 496 -19.13 -3.06 -16.80
C ALA A 496 -19.40 -4.24 -15.84
N ASN A 497 -20.27 -4.07 -14.84
CA ASN A 497 -20.63 -5.15 -13.92
C ASN A 497 -21.13 -6.40 -14.68
N GLY A 498 -20.64 -7.58 -14.29
CA GLY A 498 -20.92 -8.86 -14.94
C GLY A 498 -20.19 -9.11 -16.26
N GLN A 499 -19.40 -8.16 -16.76
CA GLN A 499 -18.63 -8.32 -17.99
C GLN A 499 -17.20 -8.78 -17.66
N SER A 500 -16.63 -9.64 -18.53
CA SER A 500 -15.24 -10.11 -18.39
C SER A 500 -14.31 -9.41 -19.37
N MET A 501 -13.14 -9.01 -18.87
CA MET A 501 -12.01 -8.53 -19.68
C MET A 501 -11.08 -9.66 -20.14
N ALA A 502 -11.28 -10.89 -19.65
CA ALA A 502 -10.40 -12.03 -19.96
C ALA A 502 -10.40 -12.34 -21.46
N GLY A 503 -9.21 -12.44 -22.06
CA GLY A 503 -9.06 -12.73 -23.49
C GLY A 503 -9.57 -11.62 -24.43
N LYS A 504 -9.77 -10.40 -23.93
CA LYS A 504 -10.22 -9.23 -24.69
C LYS A 504 -9.18 -8.11 -24.67
N ILE A 505 -9.32 -7.14 -25.55
CA ILE A 505 -8.55 -5.89 -25.48
C ILE A 505 -9.34 -4.94 -24.57
N ALA A 506 -8.82 -4.70 -23.37
CA ALA A 506 -9.51 -3.94 -22.32
C ALA A 506 -9.19 -2.45 -22.44
N ILE A 507 -10.22 -1.65 -22.73
CA ILE A 507 -10.14 -0.20 -22.92
C ILE A 507 -10.91 0.50 -21.80
N PHE A 508 -10.22 1.26 -20.97
CA PHE A 508 -10.80 2.01 -19.85
C PHE A 508 -9.91 3.20 -19.50
N PRO A 509 -10.41 4.27 -18.85
CA PRO A 509 -9.63 5.49 -18.67
C PRO A 509 -8.33 5.26 -17.87
N LYS A 510 -8.47 4.69 -16.67
CA LYS A 510 -7.38 4.36 -15.75
C LYS A 510 -7.85 3.37 -14.69
N GLY A 511 -6.92 2.83 -13.93
CA GLY A 511 -7.20 2.11 -12.71
C GLY A 511 -7.62 3.04 -11.56
N SER A 512 -8.18 2.46 -10.52
CA SER A 512 -8.37 3.10 -9.23
C SER A 512 -8.05 2.12 -8.09
N GLY A 513 -7.75 2.67 -6.91
CA GLY A 513 -7.53 1.88 -5.70
C GLY A 513 -6.06 1.70 -5.32
N SER A 514 -5.79 0.61 -4.61
CA SER A 514 -4.52 0.35 -3.92
C SER A 514 -3.35 0.06 -4.86
N THR A 515 -2.12 0.35 -4.43
CA THR A 515 -0.86 -0.02 -5.11
C THR A 515 -0.61 -1.54 -5.17
N VAL A 516 -1.45 -2.32 -4.49
CA VAL A 516 -1.47 -3.80 -4.52
C VAL A 516 -2.27 -4.34 -5.72
N ALA A 517 -3.03 -3.48 -6.42
CA ALA A 517 -3.83 -3.81 -7.61
C ALA A 517 -3.09 -4.60 -8.71
N PRO A 518 -1.80 -4.34 -9.03
CA PRO A 518 -1.09 -5.11 -10.05
C PRO A 518 -1.05 -6.62 -9.79
N TYR A 519 -1.08 -7.08 -8.52
CA TYR A 519 -1.08 -8.51 -8.21
C TYR A 519 -2.36 -9.22 -8.68
N VAL A 520 -3.48 -8.50 -8.78
CA VAL A 520 -4.71 -9.05 -9.37
C VAL A 520 -4.51 -9.34 -10.86
N LEU A 521 -3.88 -8.42 -11.57
CA LEU A 521 -3.60 -8.59 -12.99
C LEU A 521 -2.54 -9.68 -13.25
N LEU A 522 -1.53 -9.78 -12.38
CA LEU A 522 -0.57 -10.90 -12.39
C LEU A 522 -1.28 -12.23 -12.14
N GLU A 523 -2.20 -12.30 -11.17
CA GLU A 523 -2.99 -13.52 -10.92
C GLU A 523 -3.83 -13.92 -12.13
N LEU A 524 -4.51 -12.96 -12.77
CA LEU A 524 -5.25 -13.21 -14.01
C LEU A 524 -4.33 -13.73 -15.11
N TYR A 525 -3.13 -13.16 -15.25
CA TYR A 525 -2.13 -13.61 -16.23
C TYR A 525 -1.74 -15.07 -15.99
N TYR A 526 -1.33 -15.43 -14.77
CA TYR A 526 -0.92 -16.80 -14.44
C TYR A 526 -2.07 -17.82 -14.50
N ARG A 527 -3.32 -17.37 -14.43
CA ARG A 527 -4.51 -18.21 -14.65
C ARG A 527 -4.92 -18.32 -16.12
N GLY A 528 -4.26 -17.63 -17.05
CA GLY A 528 -4.68 -17.55 -18.46
C GLY A 528 -6.00 -16.79 -18.65
N LYS A 529 -6.29 -15.82 -17.76
CA LYS A 529 -7.50 -15.00 -17.73
C LYS A 529 -7.21 -13.49 -17.82
N ALA A 530 -5.97 -13.10 -18.11
CA ALA A 530 -5.64 -11.71 -18.40
C ALA A 530 -6.32 -11.22 -19.69
N PRO A 531 -6.53 -9.90 -19.84
CA PRO A 531 -6.81 -9.30 -21.14
C PRO A 531 -5.65 -9.55 -22.12
N LEU A 532 -5.97 -9.60 -23.41
CA LEU A 532 -4.98 -9.71 -24.50
C LEU A 532 -4.12 -8.45 -24.61
N ALA A 533 -4.70 -7.30 -24.29
CA ALA A 533 -4.01 -6.02 -24.20
C ALA A 533 -4.80 -5.07 -23.28
N ILE A 534 -4.12 -4.09 -22.71
CA ILE A 534 -4.74 -3.00 -21.95
C ILE A 534 -4.50 -1.68 -22.67
N VAL A 535 -5.55 -0.88 -22.76
CA VAL A 535 -5.51 0.44 -23.37
C VAL A 535 -6.11 1.47 -22.42
N ASN A 536 -5.30 2.45 -22.01
CA ASN A 536 -5.71 3.51 -21.11
C ASN A 536 -5.66 4.90 -21.77
N THR A 537 -6.33 5.89 -21.17
CA THR A 537 -6.20 7.28 -21.66
C THR A 537 -4.84 7.84 -21.32
N GLU A 538 -4.33 7.51 -20.14
CA GLU A 538 -2.99 7.87 -19.65
C GLU A 538 -2.32 6.61 -19.10
N ILE A 539 -1.01 6.64 -18.90
CA ILE A 539 -0.29 5.53 -18.29
C ILE A 539 -0.77 5.31 -16.85
N ASP A 540 -1.19 4.08 -16.57
CA ASP A 540 -1.91 3.73 -15.36
C ASP A 540 -1.02 3.02 -14.35
N GLN A 541 -0.84 3.61 -13.16
CA GLN A 541 0.01 3.05 -12.11
C GLN A 541 -0.52 1.73 -11.51
N GLN A 542 -1.80 1.37 -11.74
CA GLN A 542 -2.39 0.14 -11.22
C GLN A 542 -2.28 -1.06 -12.18
N SER A 543 -2.22 -0.84 -13.49
CA SER A 543 -2.15 -1.90 -14.51
C SER A 543 -0.81 -1.96 -15.24
N ALA A 544 -0.19 -0.81 -15.54
CA ALA A 544 1.08 -0.76 -16.26
C ALA A 544 2.19 -1.59 -15.60
N PRO A 545 2.34 -1.67 -14.25
CA PRO A 545 3.38 -2.49 -13.65
C PRO A 545 3.31 -3.97 -14.02
N ALA A 546 2.12 -4.59 -13.96
CA ALA A 546 1.96 -6.00 -14.33
C ALA A 546 2.18 -6.20 -15.84
N CYS A 547 1.74 -5.25 -16.68
CA CYS A 547 2.01 -5.26 -18.12
C CYS A 547 3.50 -5.14 -18.45
N SER A 548 4.24 -4.33 -17.69
CA SER A 548 5.69 -4.16 -17.82
C SER A 548 6.42 -5.44 -17.44
N LEU A 549 6.02 -6.08 -16.35
CA LEU A 549 6.65 -7.30 -15.83
C LEU A 549 6.37 -8.53 -16.71
N GLU A 550 5.10 -8.78 -17.05
CA GLU A 550 4.68 -10.00 -17.79
C GLU A 550 4.57 -9.80 -19.30
N GLY A 551 4.80 -8.57 -19.81
CA GLY A 551 4.74 -8.30 -21.24
C GLY A 551 3.33 -8.36 -21.83
N ILE A 552 2.30 -8.07 -21.03
CA ILE A 552 0.93 -7.88 -21.53
C ILE A 552 0.94 -6.61 -22.39
N PRO A 553 0.57 -6.67 -23.70
CA PRO A 553 0.56 -5.51 -24.58
C PRO A 553 -0.19 -4.33 -23.97
N TYR A 554 0.43 -3.16 -23.98
CA TYR A 554 -0.12 -1.97 -23.33
C TYR A 554 0.01 -0.74 -24.22
N ALA A 555 -1.04 0.08 -24.26
CA ALA A 555 -1.05 1.32 -25.00
C ALA A 555 -1.80 2.44 -24.26
N TYR A 556 -1.41 3.68 -24.52
CA TYR A 556 -1.99 4.87 -23.88
C TYR A 556 -1.85 6.13 -24.75
N ASP A 557 -2.46 7.23 -24.32
CA ASP A 557 -2.31 8.57 -24.91
C ASP A 557 -2.55 8.60 -26.44
N PHE A 558 -3.77 8.23 -26.84
CA PHE A 558 -4.18 8.22 -28.25
C PHE A 558 -4.60 9.62 -28.73
N ASP A 559 -4.29 9.92 -30.00
CA ASP A 559 -4.62 11.16 -30.70
C ASP A 559 -6.14 11.41 -30.90
N LYS A 560 -6.97 10.42 -30.59
CA LYS A 560 -8.43 10.46 -30.65
C LYS A 560 -9.03 9.73 -29.45
N ASP A 561 -10.26 10.08 -29.10
CA ASP A 561 -11.02 9.45 -28.02
C ASP A 561 -11.42 8.00 -28.37
N ILE A 562 -10.58 7.05 -27.97
CA ILE A 562 -10.81 5.63 -28.22
C ILE A 562 -12.04 5.08 -27.48
N ILE A 563 -12.36 5.60 -26.29
CA ILE A 563 -13.45 5.10 -25.44
C ILE A 563 -14.80 5.42 -26.10
N ARG A 564 -14.94 6.58 -26.73
CA ARG A 564 -16.19 6.97 -27.41
C ARG A 564 -16.34 6.40 -28.81
N HIS A 565 -15.25 6.00 -29.46
CA HIS A 565 -15.25 5.59 -30.86
C HIS A 565 -15.08 4.08 -31.10
N ILE A 566 -14.81 3.29 -30.07
CA ILE A 566 -14.77 1.82 -30.11
C ILE A 566 -15.93 1.28 -29.25
N ASN A 567 -16.76 0.41 -29.82
CA ASN A 567 -17.89 -0.16 -29.09
C ASN A 567 -17.45 -1.45 -28.36
N PRO A 568 -18.04 -1.76 -27.19
CA PRO A 568 -17.90 -3.08 -26.58
C PRO A 568 -18.29 -4.20 -27.57
N GLY A 569 -17.35 -5.12 -27.79
CA GLY A 569 -17.46 -6.25 -28.69
C GLY A 569 -17.03 -6.01 -30.13
N ASP A 570 -16.56 -4.81 -30.48
CA ASP A 570 -15.91 -4.58 -31.78
C ASP A 570 -14.64 -5.45 -31.88
N GLN A 571 -14.36 -5.98 -33.07
CA GLN A 571 -13.10 -6.66 -33.35
C GLN A 571 -12.05 -5.60 -33.69
N ILE A 572 -10.98 -5.51 -32.91
CA ILE A 572 -9.95 -4.49 -33.07
C ILE A 572 -8.55 -5.10 -33.18
N GLU A 573 -7.66 -4.38 -33.85
CA GLU A 573 -6.22 -4.66 -33.91
C GLU A 573 -5.46 -3.56 -33.19
N LEU A 574 -4.48 -3.95 -32.38
CA LEU A 574 -3.52 -3.09 -31.73
C LEU A 574 -2.12 -3.47 -32.23
N LYS A 575 -1.43 -2.54 -32.90
CA LYS A 575 -0.14 -2.76 -33.53
C LYS A 575 0.89 -1.76 -33.02
N ARG A 576 1.98 -2.24 -32.43
CA ARG A 576 3.11 -1.41 -31.97
C ARG A 576 4.29 -1.50 -32.94
N GLU A 577 4.79 -0.34 -33.36
CA GLU A 577 6.03 -0.17 -34.12
C GLU A 577 6.88 0.94 -33.48
N GLY A 578 8.00 0.57 -32.86
CA GLY A 578 8.79 1.50 -32.07
C GLY A 578 8.02 1.98 -30.83
N ASP A 579 7.91 3.30 -30.64
CA ASP A 579 7.17 3.91 -29.54
C ASP A 579 5.68 4.14 -29.84
N ARG A 580 5.26 3.95 -31.10
CA ARG A 580 3.90 4.22 -31.57
C ARG A 580 3.03 2.97 -31.57
N VAL A 581 1.78 3.15 -31.18
CA VAL A 581 0.75 2.10 -31.26
C VAL A 581 -0.41 2.58 -32.11
N ALA A 582 -0.70 1.84 -33.19
CA ALA A 582 -1.91 2.01 -33.97
C ALA A 582 -3.03 1.14 -33.38
N ILE A 583 -4.22 1.72 -33.21
CA ILE A 583 -5.45 0.97 -32.90
C ILE A 583 -6.42 1.11 -34.08
N CYS A 584 -6.94 -0.01 -34.58
CA CYS A 584 -7.85 -0.05 -35.73
C CYS A 584 -9.06 -0.94 -35.44
N VAL A 585 -10.26 -0.46 -35.79
CA VAL A 585 -11.46 -1.30 -35.75
C VAL A 585 -11.57 -2.08 -37.06
N LEU A 586 -11.45 -3.40 -36.97
CA LEU A 586 -11.52 -4.32 -38.10
C LEU A 586 -12.97 -4.66 -38.46
N GLU A 587 -13.78 -4.99 -37.46
CA GLU A 587 -15.20 -5.32 -37.63
C GLU A 587 -16.01 -4.71 -36.47
N ARG A 588 -17.14 -4.08 -36.79
CA ARG A 588 -18.06 -3.55 -35.78
C ARG A 588 -18.97 -4.66 -35.28
N LYS A 589 -19.23 -4.70 -33.97
CA LYS A 589 -20.26 -5.58 -33.41
C LYS A 589 -21.62 -5.21 -33.99
N LYS A 590 -22.26 -6.18 -34.65
CA LYS A 590 -23.60 -6.02 -35.22
C LYS A 590 -24.63 -5.71 -34.13
#